data_AF-A0A085LXB9-F1
#
_entry.id   AF-A0A085LXB9-F1
#
_cell.length_a   1.000
_cell.length_b   1.000
_cell.length_c   1.000
_cell.angle_alpha   90.00
_cell.angle_beta   90.00
_cell.angle_gamma   90.00
#
_symmetry.space_group_name_H-M   'P 1'
#
loop_
_entity.id
_entity.type
_entity.pdbx_description
1 polymer ?
#
loop_
_entity_poly.entity_id
_entity_poly.type
_entity_poly.pdbx_seq_one_letter_code
_entity_poly.pdbx_strand_id
1 'polypeptide(L)'
;MTKNTVVAWKKYMRPLAGEVLVFDPLHIGGAGLAVEIDGSLFCKRKDNCGRLYPYQWVFGGICRETKEFLLPVKDRSRKTLLPLH
;
A
#
# COMPACT_ATOMS: atom_id res chain seq x y z
N MET A 1 18.23 7.26 -19.44
CA MET A 1 18.20 7.81 -18.06
C MET A 1 19.35 7.22 -17.26
N THR A 2 20.05 8.01 -16.44
CA THR A 2 21.12 7.48 -15.58
C THR A 2 20.55 6.91 -14.27
N LYS A 3 21.29 6.03 -13.59
CA LYS A 3 20.92 5.53 -12.25
C LYS A 3 20.62 6.67 -11.27
N ASN A 4 21.44 7.72 -11.30
CA ASN A 4 21.29 8.90 -10.44
C ASN A 4 20.00 9.65 -10.73
N THR A 5 19.64 9.81 -12.01
CA THR A 5 18.38 10.44 -12.43
C THR A 5 17.17 9.66 -11.89
N VAL A 6 17.18 8.32 -11.96
CA VAL A 6 16.09 7.47 -11.47
C VAL A 6 15.95 7.56 -9.95
N VAL A 7 17.07 7.53 -9.21
CA VAL A 7 17.06 7.65 -7.74
C VAL A 7 16.53 9.02 -7.30
N ALA A 8 16.98 10.10 -7.95
CA ALA A 8 16.51 11.46 -7.66
C ALA A 8 15.00 11.59 -7.90
N TRP A 9 14.51 11.10 -9.05
CA TRP A 9 13.07 11.10 -9.36
C TRP A 9 12.26 10.29 -8.34
N LYS A 10 12.70 9.07 -7.98
CA LYS A 10 12.03 8.26 -6.95
C LYS A 10 12.02 8.93 -5.57
N LYS A 11 13.06 9.69 -5.23
CA LYS A 11 13.13 10.44 -3.97
C LYS A 11 12.12 11.58 -3.96
N TYR A 12 11.93 12.26 -5.09
CA TYR A 12 10.94 13.33 -5.26
C TYR A 12 9.50 12.81 -5.24
N MET A 13 9.21 11.71 -5.95
CA MET A 13 7.84 11.18 -6.07
C MET A 13 7.32 10.50 -4.80
N ARG A 14 8.21 9.97 -3.96
CA ARG A 14 7.80 9.21 -2.75
C ARG A 14 6.91 9.99 -1.78
N PRO A 15 7.25 11.23 -1.36
CA PRO A 15 6.37 12.00 -0.47
C PRO A 15 5.03 12.30 -1.14
N LEU A 16 5.01 12.68 -2.42
CA LEU A 16 3.78 12.94 -3.17
C LEU A 16 2.85 11.71 -3.22
N ALA A 17 3.41 10.53 -3.48
CA ALA A 17 2.63 9.29 -3.44
C ALA A 17 2.08 9.01 -2.03
N GLY A 18 2.86 9.30 -0.98
CA GLY A 18 2.41 9.19 0.41
C GLY A 18 1.27 10.15 0.73
N GLU A 19 1.35 11.39 0.26
CA GLU A 19 0.29 12.40 0.43
C GLU A 19 -1.00 11.98 -0.27
N VAL A 20 -0.94 11.52 -1.52
CA VAL A 20 -2.13 11.02 -2.24
C VAL A 20 -2.81 9.88 -1.48
N LEU A 21 -2.03 8.94 -0.91
CA LEU A 21 -2.57 7.85 -0.10
C LEU A 21 -3.24 8.31 1.21
N VAL A 22 -2.84 9.47 1.75
CA VAL A 22 -3.38 10.01 3.02
C VAL A 22 -4.58 10.93 2.77
N PHE A 23 -4.55 11.74 1.72
CA PHE A 23 -5.55 12.79 1.46
C PHE A 23 -6.76 12.32 0.65
N ASP A 24 -6.64 11.23 -0.09
CA ASP A 24 -7.77 10.66 -0.84
C ASP A 24 -8.14 9.30 -0.26
N PRO A 25 -8.98 9.23 0.80
CA PRO A 25 -9.57 7.97 1.21
C PRO A 25 -10.50 7.50 0.09
N LEU A 26 -9.91 6.76 -0.87
CA LEU A 26 -10.62 6.17 -1.99
C LEU A 26 -11.73 5.30 -1.42
N HIS A 27 -12.98 5.73 -1.59
CA HIS A 27 -14.14 4.90 -1.27
C HIS A 27 -14.20 3.78 -2.31
N ILE A 28 -13.76 2.59 -1.91
CA ILE A 28 -13.71 1.42 -2.80
C ILE A 28 -14.83 0.46 -2.47
N GLY A 29 -15.45 -0.04 -3.52
CA GLY A 29 -16.65 -0.86 -3.44
C GLY A 29 -17.89 -0.01 -3.16
N GLY A 30 -18.86 -0.62 -2.49
CA GLY A 30 -20.20 -0.09 -2.29
C GLY A 30 -21.25 -1.20 -2.40
N ALA A 31 -22.51 -0.90 -2.10
CA ALA A 31 -23.58 -1.88 -2.17
C ALA A 31 -23.67 -2.50 -3.58
N GLY A 32 -23.56 -3.82 -3.67
CA GLY A 32 -23.60 -4.56 -4.93
C GLY A 32 -22.28 -4.62 -5.72
N LEU A 33 -21.20 -4.05 -5.19
CA LEU A 33 -19.86 -4.13 -5.79
C LEU A 33 -18.99 -5.15 -5.09
N ALA A 34 -18.22 -5.90 -5.86
CA ALA A 34 -17.24 -6.86 -5.35
C ALA A 34 -15.88 -6.19 -5.19
N VAL A 35 -15.27 -6.37 -4.02
CA VAL A 35 -13.90 -5.94 -3.74
C VAL A 35 -13.06 -7.19 -3.44
N GLU A 36 -11.99 -7.38 -4.21
CA GLU A 36 -10.97 -8.39 -3.91
C GLU A 36 -9.95 -7.76 -2.97
N ILE A 37 -9.65 -8.44 -1.84
CA ILE A 37 -8.70 -7.95 -0.85
C ILE A 37 -7.55 -8.95 -0.71
N ASP A 38 -6.31 -8.42 -0.69
CA ASP A 38 -5.09 -9.17 -0.39
C ASP A 38 -4.31 -8.53 0.77
N GLY A 39 -3.58 -9.36 1.53
CA GLY A 39 -2.75 -8.94 2.66
C GLY A 39 -1.26 -9.15 2.37
N SER A 40 -0.52 -8.06 2.19
CA SER A 40 0.90 -8.07 1.85
C SER A 40 1.77 -7.51 2.99
N LEU A 41 2.97 -8.06 3.16
CA LEU A 41 3.97 -7.57 4.11
C LEU A 41 5.04 -6.76 3.38
N PHE A 42 5.07 -5.46 3.59
CA PHE A 42 6.07 -4.58 3.01
C PHE A 42 7.28 -4.54 3.93
N CYS A 43 8.41 -5.08 3.48
CA CYS A 43 9.65 -5.10 4.24
C CYS A 43 10.85 -4.86 3.33
N LYS A 44 11.95 -4.39 3.93
CA LYS A 44 13.21 -4.17 3.23
C LYS A 44 14.37 -4.70 4.07
N ARG A 45 15.33 -5.35 3.40
CA ARG A 45 16.64 -5.68 3.98
C ARG A 45 17.71 -4.74 3.46
N LYS A 46 18.71 -4.43 4.30
CA LYS A 46 19.94 -3.77 3.83
C LYS A 46 20.57 -4.67 2.75
N ASP A 47 20.76 -4.13 1.55
CA ASP A 47 21.31 -4.85 0.39
C ASP A 47 20.57 -6.15 0.03
N ASN A 48 19.25 -6.21 0.30
CA ASN A 48 18.39 -7.38 0.13
C ASN A 48 18.78 -8.65 0.90
N CYS A 49 19.89 -8.65 1.66
CA CYS A 49 20.39 -9.81 2.39
C CYS A 49 20.60 -9.55 3.90
N GLY A 50 21.02 -8.35 4.27
CA GLY A 50 21.43 -8.00 5.63
C GLY A 50 20.27 -7.67 6.58
N ARG A 51 20.52 -6.68 7.44
CA ARG A 51 19.59 -6.22 8.49
C ARG A 51 18.18 -5.99 7.94
N LEU A 52 17.18 -6.54 8.62
CA LEU A 52 15.78 -6.27 8.35
C LEU A 52 15.40 -4.89 8.93
N TYR A 53 14.84 -4.02 8.09
CA TYR A 53 14.22 -2.78 8.51
C TYR A 53 12.78 -3.03 8.97
N PRO A 54 12.15 -2.09 9.70
CA PRO A 54 10.74 -2.21 10.09
C PRO A 54 9.86 -2.58 8.91
N TYR A 55 8.94 -3.50 9.17
CA TYR A 55 7.96 -3.97 8.20
C TYR A 55 6.61 -3.29 8.45
N GLN A 56 5.78 -3.25 7.42
CA GLN A 56 4.44 -2.72 7.44
C GLN A 56 3.50 -3.76 6.83
N TRP A 57 2.47 -4.19 7.56
CA TRP A 57 1.37 -4.92 6.93
C TRP A 57 0.53 -3.94 6.13
N VAL A 58 0.14 -4.33 4.92
CA VAL A 58 -0.69 -3.54 4.03
C VAL A 58 -1.80 -4.43 3.50
N PHE A 59 -3.05 -4.02 3.68
CA PHE A 59 -4.13 -4.56 2.90
C PHE A 59 -4.20 -3.82 1.58
N GLY A 60 -4.16 -4.54 0.48
CA GLY A 60 -4.50 -4.03 -0.84
C GLY A 60 -5.87 -4.53 -1.23
N GLY A 61 -6.56 -3.78 -2.09
CA GLY A 61 -7.73 -4.33 -2.74
C GLY A 61 -8.07 -3.64 -4.03
N ILE A 62 -8.86 -4.31 -4.84
CA ILE A 62 -9.30 -3.84 -6.15
C ILE A 62 -10.81 -4.06 -6.32
N CYS A 63 -11.46 -3.03 -6.82
CA CYS A 63 -12.82 -3.04 -7.31
C CYS A 63 -12.79 -2.58 -8.77
N ARG A 64 -13.44 -3.30 -9.66
CA ARG A 64 -13.39 -2.99 -11.11
C ARG A 64 -14.01 -1.62 -11.41
N GLU A 65 -14.94 -1.20 -10.58
CA GLU A 65 -15.76 -0.01 -10.73
C GLU A 65 -15.12 1.22 -10.05
N THR A 66 -14.48 1.02 -8.89
CA THR A 66 -14.00 2.12 -8.03
C THR A 66 -12.47 2.16 -7.87
N LYS A 67 -11.75 1.24 -8.53
CA LYS A 67 -10.28 1.12 -8.56
C LYS A 67 -9.68 0.46 -7.31
N GLU A 68 -8.43 0.81 -7.00
CA GLU A 68 -7.52 0.08 -6.11
C GLU A 68 -7.10 0.91 -4.89
N PHE A 69 -6.86 0.25 -3.75
CA PHE A 69 -6.31 0.88 -2.54
C PHE A 69 -5.17 0.11 -1.94
N LEU A 70 -4.43 0.83 -1.08
CA LEU A 70 -3.44 0.28 -0.16
C LEU A 70 -3.67 0.91 1.22
N LEU A 71 -3.95 0.09 2.22
CA LEU A 71 -4.18 0.51 3.60
C LEU A 71 -3.13 -0.10 4.53
N PRO A 72 -2.24 0.70 5.15
CA PRO A 72 -1.32 0.20 6.15
C PRO A 72 -2.10 -0.20 7.42
N VAL A 73 -1.86 -1.42 7.90
CA VAL A 73 -2.48 -1.99 9.10
C VAL A 73 -1.46 -2.54 10.08
N LYS A 74 -1.84 -2.69 11.35
CA LYS A 74 -0.94 -3.23 12.38
C LYS A 74 -0.64 -4.72 12.16
N ASP A 75 -1.64 -5.48 11.72
CA ASP A 75 -1.53 -6.90 11.42
C ASP A 75 -2.56 -7.33 10.36
N ARG A 76 -2.36 -8.52 9.78
CA ARG A 76 -3.25 -9.11 8.77
C ARG A 76 -4.39 -9.94 9.35
N SER A 77 -4.73 -9.77 10.63
CA SER A 77 -5.74 -10.61 11.27
C SER A 77 -7.14 -10.30 10.73
N ARG A 78 -8.04 -11.28 10.81
CA ARG A 78 -9.45 -11.09 10.47
C ARG A 78 -10.09 -9.95 11.29
N LYS A 79 -9.64 -9.72 12.53
CA LYS A 79 -10.13 -8.63 13.38
C LYS A 79 -9.79 -7.26 12.80
N THR A 80 -8.65 -7.15 12.12
CA THR A 80 -8.21 -5.92 11.46
C THR A 80 -8.86 -5.75 10.09
N LEU A 81 -9.23 -6.86 9.43
CA LEU A 81 -9.88 -6.84 8.11
C LEU A 81 -11.38 -6.54 8.17
N LEU A 82 -12.13 -7.16 9.08
CA LEU A 82 -13.59 -7.08 9.12
C LEU A 82 -14.17 -5.65 9.21
N PRO A 83 -13.57 -4.69 9.94
CA PRO A 83 -14.07 -3.32 10.00
C PRO A 83 -13.90 -2.51 8.71
N LEU A 84 -13.21 -3.04 7.70
CA LEU A 84 -12.98 -2.37 6.41
C LEU A 84 -14.08 -2.63 5.37
N HIS A 85 -15.10 -3.41 5.74
CA HIS A 85 -16.24 -3.80 4.89
C HIS A 85 -17.57 -3.43 5.56
#